data_AF-A0AAD6B865-F1
#
_entry.id   AF-A0AAD6B865-F1
#
_cell.length_a   1.000
_cell.length_b   1.000
_cell.length_c   1.000
_cell.angle_alpha   90.00
_cell.angle_beta   90.00
_cell.angle_gamma   90.00
#
_symmetry.space_group_name_H-M   'P 1'
#
loop_
_entity.id
_entity.type
_entity.pdbx_description
1 polymer ?
#
loop_
_entity_poly.entity_id
_entity_poly.type
_entity_poly.pdbx_seq_one_letter_code
_entity_poly.pdbx_strand_id
1 'polypeptide(L)'
;MISFPNLQNRNIYIGYSVTQARGLLSQEDETIVTGAPKDSREDARGSVLLAVKRSDKLLTQQTLRGHQTGSFYGNAVATADINNDG
;
A
#
# COMPACT_ATOMS: atom_id res chain seq x y z
N MET A 1 18.18 -7.85 2.37
CA MET A 1 17.40 -6.62 2.11
C MET A 1 15.95 -7.04 1.93
N ILE A 2 15.01 -6.41 2.62
CA ILE A 2 13.58 -6.76 2.51
C ILE A 2 12.98 -6.05 1.29
N SER A 3 12.20 -6.74 0.47
CA SER A 3 11.61 -6.15 -0.73
C SER A 3 10.26 -6.77 -1.09
N PHE A 4 9.49 -6.06 -1.90
CA PHE A 4 8.37 -6.65 -2.62
C PHE A 4 8.90 -7.67 -3.66
N PRO A 5 8.15 -8.75 -3.93
CA PRO A 5 8.43 -9.59 -5.09
C PRO A 5 8.31 -8.76 -6.37
N ASN A 6 8.91 -9.24 -7.46
CA ASN A 6 8.72 -8.60 -8.76
C ASN A 6 7.25 -8.69 -9.17
N LEU A 7 6.53 -7.58 -9.08
CA LEU A 7 5.09 -7.48 -9.38
C LEU A 7 4.79 -7.43 -10.88
N GLN A 8 5.80 -7.44 -11.75
CA GLN A 8 5.72 -7.23 -13.21
C GLN A 8 5.07 -5.90 -13.67
N ASN A 9 4.53 -5.11 -12.74
CA ASN A 9 3.99 -3.78 -12.96
C ASN A 9 5.04 -2.70 -12.69
N ARG A 10 5.77 -2.32 -13.75
CA ARG A 10 6.79 -1.26 -13.69
C ARG A 10 6.17 0.14 -13.80
N ASN A 11 6.81 1.11 -13.16
CA ASN A 11 6.48 2.54 -13.20
C ASN A 11 5.15 2.91 -12.51
N ILE A 12 4.71 2.11 -11.54
CA ILE A 12 3.48 2.37 -10.77
C ILE A 12 3.69 3.32 -9.58
N TYR A 13 4.94 3.69 -9.33
CA TYR A 13 5.36 4.56 -8.22
C TYR A 13 4.96 3.99 -6.84
N ILE A 14 5.03 2.68 -6.67
CA ILE A 14 4.94 2.08 -5.34
C ILE A 14 6.05 2.66 -4.46
N GLY A 15 5.70 3.06 -3.24
CA GLY A 15 6.59 3.78 -2.34
C GLY A 15 6.52 5.30 -2.48
N TYR A 16 5.64 5.86 -3.31
CA TYR A 16 5.46 7.31 -3.43
C TYR A 16 5.06 7.95 -2.09
N SER A 17 4.21 7.24 -1.35
CA SER A 17 3.90 7.53 0.04
C SER A 17 3.99 6.24 0.85
N VAL A 18 4.39 6.35 2.12
CA VAL A 18 4.57 5.20 3.02
C VAL A 18 4.20 5.60 4.44
N THR A 19 3.49 4.70 5.12
CA THR A 19 3.40 4.69 6.59
C THR A 19 3.45 3.24 7.08
N GLN A 20 3.64 3.06 8.38
CA GLN A 20 3.66 1.77 9.04
C GLN A 20 2.85 1.85 10.33
N ALA A 21 1.98 0.86 10.55
CA ALA A 21 1.18 0.78 11.76
C ALA A 21 0.85 -0.68 12.11
N ARG A 22 0.52 -0.92 13.38
CA ARG A 22 -0.13 -2.16 13.85
C ARG A 22 -1.65 -1.94 13.89
N GLY A 23 -2.41 -2.99 14.14
CA GLY A 23 -3.88 -2.91 14.25
C GLY A 23 -4.63 -2.88 12.91
N LEU A 24 -3.93 -2.65 11.79
CA LEU A 24 -4.60 -2.57 10.47
C LEU A 24 -5.05 -3.93 9.92
N LEU A 25 -4.13 -4.90 9.84
CA LEU A 25 -4.41 -6.26 9.34
C LEU A 25 -4.24 -7.32 10.44
N SER A 26 -3.54 -6.97 11.51
CA SER A 26 -3.25 -7.81 12.68
C SER A 26 -2.83 -6.91 13.84
N GLN A 27 -3.17 -7.33 15.06
CA GLN A 27 -2.73 -6.68 16.28
C GLN A 27 -1.25 -6.93 16.60
N GLU A 28 -0.70 -8.03 16.09
CA GLU A 28 0.66 -8.48 16.41
C GLU A 28 1.69 -8.02 15.37
N ASP A 29 1.29 -8.03 14.09
CA ASP A 29 2.18 -7.73 12.97
C ASP A 29 2.12 -6.27 12.53
N GLU A 30 3.28 -5.72 12.16
CA GLU A 30 3.33 -4.44 11.45
C GLU A 30 2.79 -4.57 10.03
N THR A 31 1.89 -3.67 9.68
CA THR A 31 1.42 -3.45 8.31
C THR A 31 2.14 -2.25 7.73
N ILE A 32 2.77 -2.46 6.58
CA ILE A 32 3.32 -1.39 5.74
C ILE A 32 2.22 -0.97 4.77
N VAL A 33 1.87 0.31 4.80
CA VAL A 33 0.91 0.91 3.88
C VAL A 33 1.69 1.75 2.88
N THR A 34 1.56 1.45 1.59
CA THR A 34 2.28 2.18 0.56
C THR A 34 1.39 2.58 -0.61
N GLY A 35 1.50 3.84 -1.02
CA GLY A 35 0.84 4.37 -2.19
C GLY A 35 1.56 4.02 -3.49
N ALA A 36 0.77 3.76 -4.53
CA ALA A 36 1.19 3.57 -5.92
C ALA A 36 0.25 4.39 -6.84
N PRO A 37 0.40 5.72 -6.91
CA PRO A 37 -0.58 6.61 -7.56
C PRO A 37 -0.68 6.46 -9.09
N LYS A 38 0.19 5.66 -9.70
CA LYS A 38 0.16 5.29 -11.12
C LYS A 38 -0.26 3.84 -11.38
N ASP A 39 -0.50 3.04 -10.33
CA ASP A 39 -0.87 1.60 -10.26
C ASP A 39 -1.10 0.77 -11.54
N SER A 40 -1.76 1.31 -12.56
CA SER A 40 -1.87 0.76 -13.90
C SER A 40 -1.47 1.76 -14.98
N ARG A 41 -0.81 1.25 -16.03
CA ARG A 41 -0.48 2.01 -17.24
C ARG A 41 -1.70 2.37 -18.09
N GLU A 42 -2.80 1.66 -17.92
CA GLU A 42 -4.00 1.80 -18.76
C GLU A 42 -4.89 2.94 -18.29
N ASP A 43 -5.14 3.04 -16.98
CA ASP A 43 -6.12 3.98 -16.42
C ASP A 43 -5.55 4.92 -15.34
N ALA A 44 -4.35 4.65 -14.80
CA ALA A 44 -3.66 5.46 -13.79
C ALA A 44 -4.58 5.99 -12.68
N ARG A 45 -5.42 5.12 -12.12
CA ARG A 45 -6.37 5.50 -11.06
C ARG A 45 -5.70 5.63 -9.70
N GLY A 46 -4.56 4.97 -9.51
CA GLY A 46 -3.81 4.92 -8.26
C GLY A 46 -4.31 3.83 -7.32
N SER A 47 -3.42 3.34 -6.46
CA SER A 47 -3.72 2.31 -5.48
C SER A 47 -2.96 2.54 -4.17
N VAL A 48 -3.47 1.96 -3.08
CA VAL A 48 -2.79 1.81 -1.79
C VAL A 48 -2.67 0.33 -1.48
N LEU A 49 -1.46 -0.13 -1.20
CA LEU A 49 -1.15 -1.52 -0.88
C LEU A 49 -0.88 -1.65 0.63
N LEU A 50 -1.52 -2.62 1.27
CA LEU A 50 -1.25 -3.01 2.64
C LEU A 50 -0.45 -4.32 2.59
N ALA A 51 0.78 -4.29 3.09
CA ALA A 51 1.71 -5.39 3.02
C ALA A 51 2.26 -5.76 4.40
N VAL A 52 2.50 -7.03 4.61
CA VAL A 52 3.13 -7.55 5.82
C VAL A 52 4.49 -8.14 5.49
N LYS A 53 5.41 -8.05 6.43
CA LYS A 53 6.71 -8.72 6.31
C LYS A 53 6.55 -10.21 6.61
N ARG A 54 7.03 -11.05 5.70
CA ARG A 54 7.18 -12.49 5.90
C ARG A 54 8.59 -12.88 5.46
N SER A 55 9.40 -13.29 6.42
CA SER A 55 10.84 -13.54 6.23
C SER A 55 11.55 -12.31 5.64
N ASP A 56 12.11 -12.43 4.43
CA ASP A 56 12.82 -11.39 3.69
C ASP A 56 11.95 -10.69 2.62
N LYS A 57 10.63 -10.93 2.62
CA LYS A 57 9.71 -10.40 1.62
C LYS A 57 8.59 -9.57 2.22
N LEU A 58 8.12 -8.58 1.45
CA LEU A 58 6.87 -7.87 1.66
C LEU A 58 5.78 -8.54 0.83
N LEU A 59 4.74 -9.01 1.50
CA LEU A 59 3.59 -9.64 0.85
C LEU A 59 2.38 -8.74 0.99
N THR A 60 1.87 -8.24 -0.13
CA THR A 60 0.62 -7.49 -0.20
C THR A 60 -0.54 -8.39 0.21
N GLN A 61 -1.27 -7.99 1.24
CA GLN A 61 -2.48 -8.68 1.71
C GLN A 61 -3.73 -8.04 1.11
N GLN A 62 -3.71 -6.71 0.91
CA GLN A 62 -4.83 -5.97 0.36
C GLN A 62 -4.35 -4.84 -0.54
N THR A 63 -5.12 -4.57 -1.59
CA THR A 63 -4.94 -3.42 -2.47
C THR A 63 -6.25 -2.64 -2.53
N LEU A 64 -6.21 -1.37 -2.14
CA LEU A 64 -7.32 -0.43 -2.27
C LEU A 64 -7.07 0.37 -3.56
N ARG A 65 -7.97 0.28 -4.54
CA ARG A 65 -7.81 0.93 -5.84
C ARG A 65 -8.69 2.18 -5.95
N GLY A 66 -8.14 3.25 -6.49
CA GLY A 66 -8.88 4.46 -6.82
C GLY A 66 -9.89 4.23 -7.95
N HIS A 67 -10.89 5.09 -8.03
CA HIS A 67 -11.96 4.96 -9.02
C HIS A 67 -11.79 5.90 -10.22
N GLN A 68 -11.22 7.09 -10.01
CA GLN A 68 -11.09 8.11 -11.05
C GLN A 68 -9.67 8.13 -11.64
N THR A 69 -9.59 8.07 -12.97
CA THR A 69 -8.33 8.20 -13.72
C THR A 69 -7.66 9.54 -13.42
N GLY A 70 -6.35 9.51 -13.11
CA GLY A 70 -5.57 10.71 -12.84
C GLY A 70 -5.81 11.35 -11.48
N SER A 71 -6.66 10.76 -10.62
CA SER A 71 -6.90 11.26 -9.26
C SER A 71 -5.68 11.19 -8.34
N PHE A 72 -4.68 10.38 -8.74
CA PHE A 72 -3.46 10.19 -7.96
C PHE A 72 -3.74 9.53 -6.60
N TYR A 73 -4.73 8.63 -6.54
CA TYR A 73 -5.11 7.90 -5.34
C TYR A 73 -3.89 7.16 -4.74
N GLY A 74 -3.62 7.38 -3.45
CA GLY A 74 -2.42 6.91 -2.78
C GLY A 74 -1.22 7.86 -2.84
N ASN A 75 -1.37 9.11 -3.27
CA ASN A 75 -0.30 10.11 -3.24
C ASN A 75 0.22 10.45 -1.83
N ALA A 76 -0.64 10.30 -0.82
CA ALA A 76 -0.35 10.46 0.60
C ALA A 76 -1.16 9.41 1.35
N VAL A 77 -0.56 8.84 2.39
CA VAL A 77 -1.21 7.86 3.27
C VAL A 77 -0.94 8.22 4.72
N ALA A 78 -1.95 8.04 5.56
CA ALA A 78 -1.86 8.16 7.00
C ALA A 78 -2.76 7.09 7.63
N THR A 79 -2.42 6.70 8.86
CA THR A 79 -3.14 5.68 9.62
C THR A 79 -3.60 6.30 10.93
N ALA A 80 -4.84 6.04 11.31
CA ALA A 80 -5.41 6.51 12.57
C ALA A 80 -6.42 5.46 13.05
N ASP A 81 -6.43 5.21 14.35
CA ASP A 81 -7.47 4.47 15.03
C ASP A 81 -8.61 5.46 15.37
N ILE A 82 -9.63 5.50 14.52
CA ILE A 82 -10.71 6.50 14.60
C ILE A 82 -11.80 6.06 15.58
N ASN A 83 -12.02 4.75 15.72
CA ASN A 83 -13.04 4.14 16.56
C ASN A 83 -12.50 3.62 17.91
N ASN A 84 -11.20 3.75 18.15
CA ASN A 84 -10.52 3.42 19.40
C ASN A 84 -10.67 1.93 19.78
N ASP A 85 -10.61 1.04 18.79
CA ASP A 85 -10.61 -0.42 18.99
C ASP A 85 -9.22 -1.06 18.93
N GLY A 86 -8.19 -0.25 18.61
CA GLY A 86 -6.80 -0.69 18.48
C GLY A 86 -6.52 -1.44 17.19
#